data_AF-G1USB7-F1
#
_entry.id   AF-G1USB7-F1
#
_cell.length_a   1.000
_cell.length_b   1.000
_cell.length_c   1.000
_cell.angle_alpha   90.00
_cell.angle_beta   90.00
_cell.angle_gamma   90.00
#
_symmetry.space_group_name_H-M   'P 1'
#
loop_
_entity.id
_entity.type
_entity.pdbx_description
1 polymer ?
#
loop_
_entity_poly.entity_id
_entity_poly.type
_entity_poly.pdbx_seq_one_letter_code
_entity_poly.pdbx_strand_id
1 'polypeptide(L)' 'MEIISVRAQPGCADAAIAFLQQAWGGGNNEIMYEDCVRHCLGSPSPLPQWYLLRDGETLAGCAGLIPRVNSL' A
#
# COMPACT_ATOMS: atom_id res chain seq x y z
N MET A 1 13.48 -13.09 1.45
CA MET A 1 12.80 -11.95 0.82
C MET A 1 11.68 -12.39 -0.11
N GLU A 2 10.45 -11.98 0.19
CA GLU A 2 9.20 -12.25 -0.52
C GLU A 2 8.48 -10.92 -0.81
N ILE A 3 7.85 -10.80 -1.99
CA ILE A 3 7.01 -9.63 -2.33
C ILE A 3 5.55 -10.06 -2.29
N ILE A 4 4.75 -9.41 -1.45
CA ILE A 4 3.33 -9.70 -1.26
C ILE A 4 2.52 -8.56 -1.89
N SER A 5 1.63 -8.88 -2.82
CA SER A 5 0.66 -7.92 -3.36
C SER A 5 -0.52 -7.77 -2.40
N VAL A 6 -0.79 -6.55 -1.95
CA VAL A 6 -1.93 -6.25 -1.07
C VAL A 6 -3.26 -6.55 -1.76
N ARG A 7 -3.34 -6.34 -3.08
CA ARG A 7 -4.55 -6.67 -3.86
C ARG A 7 -4.77 -8.19 -3.97
N ALA A 8 -3.71 -8.97 -4.14
CA ALA A 8 -3.82 -10.43 -4.21
C ALA A 8 -4.11 -11.06 -2.84
N GLN A 9 -3.65 -10.42 -1.76
CA GLN A 9 -3.86 -10.90 -0.39
C GLN A 9 -4.40 -9.76 0.49
N PRO A 10 -5.70 -9.43 0.41
CA PRO A 10 -6.29 -8.30 1.15
C PRO A 10 -6.09 -8.35 2.67
N GLY A 11 -5.86 -9.53 3.23
CA GLY A 11 -5.56 -9.72 4.66
C GLY A 11 -4.27 -9.05 5.14
N CYS A 12 -3.36 -8.63 4.25
CA CYS A 12 -2.17 -7.86 4.61
C CYS A 12 -2.34 -6.34 4.49
N ALA A 13 -3.54 -5.85 4.15
CA ALA A 13 -3.79 -4.42 3.96
C ALA A 13 -3.54 -3.58 5.22
N ASP A 14 -3.99 -4.04 6.40
CA ASP A 14 -3.77 -3.30 7.65
C ASP A 14 -2.28 -3.24 8.02
N ALA A 15 -1.53 -4.32 7.76
CA ALA A 15 -0.07 -4.32 7.93
C ALA A 15 0.63 -3.34 6.99
N ALA A 16 0.14 -3.23 5.74
CA ALA A 16 0.63 -2.23 4.80
C ALA A 16 0.35 -0.80 5.27
N ILE A 17 -0.87 -0.52 5.73
CA ILE A 17 -1.27 0.80 6.24
C ILE A 17 -0.41 1.19 7.43
N ALA A 18 -0.25 0.31 8.42
CA ALA A 18 0.56 0.56 9.60
C ALA A 18 2.02 0.85 9.24
N PHE A 19 2.61 0.09 8.31
CA PHE A 19 3.99 0.30 7.86
C PHE A 19 4.15 1.64 7.11
N LEU A 20 3.20 1.99 6.24
CA LEU A 20 3.19 3.26 5.51
C LEU A 20 3.06 4.47 6.45
N GLN A 21 2.16 4.37 7.43
CA GLN A 21 1.99 5.39 8.47
C GLN A 21 3.22 5.48 9.37
N GLN A 22 3.91 4.38 9.67
CA GLN A 22 5.16 4.44 10.43
C GLN A 22 6.31 5.06 9.63
N ALA A 23 6.43 4.72 8.35
CA ALA A 23 7.52 5.19 7.50
C ALA A 23 7.33 6.64 7.03
N TRP A 24 6.09 7.03 6.73
CA TRP A 24 5.74 8.31 6.08
C TRP A 24 4.52 9.02 6.70
N GLY A 25 3.93 8.46 7.76
CA GLY A 25 2.87 9.11 8.51
C GLY A 25 3.45 10.16 9.45
N GLY A 26 2.85 11.35 9.36
CA GLY A 26 3.14 12.48 10.22
C GLY A 26 2.14 13.59 9.90
N GLY A 27 1.43 14.07 10.92
CA GLY A 27 0.40 15.10 10.75
C GLY A 27 -0.88 14.55 10.10
N ASN A 28 -1.45 15.29 9.14
CA ASN A 28 -2.80 15.05 8.61
C ASN A 28 -2.88 13.97 7.50
N ASN A 29 -1.81 13.19 7.34
CA ASN A 29 -1.55 12.39 6.13
C ASN A 29 -1.83 10.89 6.37
N GLU A 30 -2.07 10.48 7.61
CA GLU A 30 -2.34 9.09 7.99
C GLU A 30 -3.59 8.52 7.33
N ILE A 31 -4.64 9.36 7.25
CA ILE A 31 -5.93 9.01 6.62
C ILE A 31 -5.74 8.79 5.11
N MET A 32 -4.84 9.54 4.47
CA MET A 32 -4.59 9.42 3.03
C MET A 32 -4.04 8.04 2.66
N TYR A 33 -3.10 7.49 3.44
CA TYR A 33 -2.52 6.18 3.16
C TYR A 33 -3.52 5.06 3.38
N GLU A 34 -4.34 5.14 4.42
CA GLU A 34 -5.44 4.20 4.64
C GLU A 34 -6.41 4.19 3.45
N ASP A 35 -6.92 5.37 3.04
CA ASP A 35 -7.84 5.49 1.92
C ASP A 35 -7.21 4.95 0.63
N CYS A 36 -5.93 5.25 0.37
CA CYS A 36 -5.23 4.80 -0.83
C CYS A 36 -5.02 3.27 -0.88
N VAL A 37 -4.71 2.64 0.25
CA VAL A 37 -4.54 1.18 0.32
C VAL A 37 -5.89 0.48 0.22
N ARG A 38 -6.93 0.97 0.91
CA ARG A 38 -8.27 0.39 0.82
C ARG A 38 -8.87 0.55 -0.57
N HIS A 39 -8.67 1.69 -1.22
CA HIS A 39 -9.14 1.92 -2.60
C HIS A 39 -8.47 0.98 -3.61
N CYS A 40 -7.19 0.62 -3.40
CA CYS A 40 -6.48 -0.37 -4.23
C CYS A 40 -7.15 -1.76 -4.24
N LEU A 41 -7.86 -2.14 -3.19
CA LEU A 41 -8.52 -3.45 -3.10
C LEU A 41 -9.77 -3.55 -3.99
N GLY A 42 -10.52 -2.46 -4.12
CA GLY A 42 -11.80 -2.43 -4.84
C GLY A 42 -11.76 -1.79 -6.22
N SER A 43 -10.65 -1.18 -6.62
CA SER A 43 -10.58 -0.46 -7.89
C SER A 43 -10.55 -1.43 -9.08
N PRO A 44 -11.45 -1.27 -10.08
CA PRO A 44 -11.39 -2.03 -11.33
C PRO A 44 -10.19 -1.62 -12.19
N SER A 45 -9.58 -0.47 -11.89
CA SER A 45 -8.35 -0.03 -12.55
C SER A 45 -7.16 -0.89 -12.10
N PRO A 46 -6.22 -1.21 -13.02
CA PRO A 46 -5.00 -1.93 -12.67
C PRO A 46 -4.12 -1.19 -11.66
N LEU A 47 -4.32 0.12 -11.46
CA LEU A 47 -3.63 0.95 -10.47
C LEU A 47 -4.66 1.75 -9.64
N PRO A 48 -4.36 2.08 -8.36
CA PRO A 48 -3.08 1.87 -7.66
C PRO A 48 -2.82 0.41 -7.25
N GLN A 49 -1.56 0.06 -7.03
CA GLN A 49 -1.10 -1.23 -6.49
C GLN A 49 -0.15 -1.00 -5.33
N TRP A 50 -0.24 -1.85 -4.30
CA TRP A 50 0.65 -1.82 -3.14
C TRP A 50 1.31 -3.17 -2.93
N TYR A 51 2.59 -3.14 -2.59
CA TYR A 51 3.42 -4.31 -2.37
C TYR A 51 4.20 -4.20 -1.07
N LEU A 52 4.29 -5.31 -0.36
CA LEU A 52 5.07 -5.45 0.85
C LEU A 52 6.27 -6.35 0.60
N LEU A 53 7.44 -5.93 1.09
CA LEU A 53 8.64 -6.74 1.11
C LEU A 53 8.75 -7.39 2.49
N ARG A 54 8.69 -8.72 2.53
CA ARG A 54 8.86 -9.50 3.75
C ARG A 54 10.21 -10.20 3.73
N ASP A 55 10.94 -10.17 4.83
CA ASP A 55 12.14 -10.99 5.02
C ASP A 55 11.96 -11.91 6.23
N GLY A 56 11.64 -13.18 5.95
CA GLY A 56 11.19 -14.13 6.97
C GLY A 56 9.87 -13.68 7.57
N GLU A 57 9.85 -13.43 8.88
CA GLU A 57 8.67 -12.95 9.60
C GLU A 57 8.57 -11.41 9.64
N THR A 58 9.62 -10.70 9.22
CA THR A 58 9.74 -9.24 9.36
C THR A 58 9.29 -8.52 8.10
N LEU A 59 8.58 -7.41 8.27
CA LEU A 59 8.28 -6.49 7.18
C LEU A 59 9.49 -5.58 6.93
N ALA A 60 10.14 -5.74 5.78
CA ALA A 60 11.39 -5.05 5.43
C ALA A 60 11.16 -3.81 4.56
N GLY A 61 9.99 -3.66 3.93
CA GLY A 61 9.71 -2.51 3.07
C GLY A 61 8.31 -2.51 2.46
N CYS A 62 7.96 -1.40 1.82
CA CYS A 62 6.71 -1.23 1.07
C CYS A 62 6.96 -0.42 -0.21
N ALA A 63 6.24 -0.75 -1.29
CA ALA A 63 6.25 -0.01 -2.55
C ALA A 63 4.82 0.23 -3.05
N GLY A 64 4.54 1.46 -3.49
CA GLY A 64 3.27 1.86 -4.10
C GLY A 64 3.45 2.22 -5.57
N LEU A 65 2.61 1.67 -6.44
CA LEU A 65 2.47 2.09 -7.83
C LEU A 65 1.18 2.90 -7.95
N ILE A 66 1.31 4.19 -8.21
CA ILE A 66 0.19 5.12 -8.34
C ILE A 66 0.02 5.48 -9.82
N PRO A 67 -1.21 5.48 -10.37
CA PRO A 67 -1.40 5.88 -11.76
C PRO A 67 -1.06 7.36 -11.92
N ARG A 68 -0.32 7.70 -12.98
CA ARG A 68 -0.20 9.09 -13.39
C ARG A 68 -1.54 9.49 -14.02
N VAL A 69 -2.30 10.37 -13.36
CA VAL A 69 -3.42 11.07 -14.02
C VAL A 69 -2.79 12.04 -15.02
N ASN A 70 -3.06 11.82 -16.31
CA ASN A 70 -2.68 12.77 -17.34
C ASN A 70 -3.74 13.88 -17.32
N SER A 71 -3.43 15.00 -16.68
CA SER A 71 -4.24 16.21 -16.77
C SER A 71 -4.25 16.68 -18.22
N LEU A 72 -5.39 16.53 -18.90
CA LEU A 72 -5.70 17.25 -20.13
C LEU A 72 -6.37 18.57 -19.77
#